data_AF-A0A7G6A3X2-F1
#
_entry.id   AF-A0A7G6A3X2-F1
#
_cell.length_a   1.000
_cell.length_b   1.000
_cell.length_c   1.000
_cell.angle_alpha   90.00
_cell.angle_beta   90.00
_cell.angle_gamma   90.00
#
_symmetry.space_group_name_H-M   'P 1'
#
loop_
_entity.id
_entity.type
_entity.pdbx_description
1 polymer ?
#
loop_
_entity_poly.entity_id
_entity_poly.type
_entity_poly.pdbx_seq_one_letter_code
_entity_poly.pdbx_strand_id
1 'polypeptide(L)'
;MKTIKKIAKVLPLLVCAYAGSAQALTIKFNHAADMDARALAGFQAAADNWSRVLHDNVTVNLNIGFSALGPGVLGSTGSTRGTVSYDAFRDAPAADAWGKTDRAAVAGLSGSSCLGVYMNGTGVNPNGAGSGTPFLDNNCNANNTTIRLTTANARAAGLLDANNPLVDGSVSFSNLFTWDFDAANGVDSNAFDFVGVATHEIGHALGFVSGVDTLDLNRSGNFSDAAFTYIAPADLFRCSDESKFAGADLDFAADSRDKFFSLDNCDSKLAPFSEGRTWGDGQQASHWKDNMHIGILDPTAGRGEVLAISKLDIQLYDAIGWNAVPEPASIALFGLGLAGVVGLRRRRK
;
A
#
# COMPACT_ATOMS: atom_id res chain seq x y z
N MET A 1 51.06 -49.74 -6.15
CA MET A 1 51.79 -48.46 -6.00
C MET A 1 51.65 -47.64 -7.27
N LYS A 2 51.19 -46.37 -7.14
CA LYS A 2 51.23 -45.23 -8.10
C LYS A 2 50.39 -45.35 -9.38
N THR A 3 49.15 -44.85 -9.44
CA THR A 3 48.64 -43.46 -9.66
C THR A 3 48.84 -42.89 -11.08
N ILE A 4 47.75 -42.48 -11.75
CA ILE A 4 47.47 -41.14 -12.37
C ILE A 4 46.49 -41.19 -13.57
N LYS A 5 45.38 -40.45 -13.44
CA LYS A 5 44.54 -39.67 -14.43
C LYS A 5 43.92 -40.43 -15.62
N LYS A 6 42.63 -40.26 -15.93
CA LYS A 6 41.98 -38.98 -16.29
C LYS A 6 40.47 -38.99 -15.99
N ILE A 7 40.07 -37.92 -15.31
CA ILE A 7 38.71 -37.40 -15.16
C ILE A 7 38.29 -36.79 -16.50
N ALA A 8 37.09 -37.10 -16.98
CA ALA A 8 36.41 -36.33 -18.02
C ALA A 8 34.89 -36.31 -17.78
N LYS A 9 34.41 -35.09 -17.52
CA LYS A 9 33.05 -34.58 -17.78
C LYS A 9 31.93 -35.03 -16.85
N VAL A 10 31.82 -34.34 -15.70
CA VAL A 10 30.52 -33.99 -15.13
C VAL A 10 30.30 -32.52 -15.46
N LEU A 11 29.32 -32.24 -16.31
CA LEU A 11 28.80 -30.91 -16.59
C LEU A 11 27.55 -30.75 -15.71
N PRO A 12 27.50 -29.83 -14.74
CA PRO A 12 26.22 -29.28 -14.33
C PRO A 12 26.05 -27.98 -15.12
N LEU A 13 25.22 -28.05 -16.16
CA LEU A 13 24.60 -26.90 -16.78
C LEU A 13 23.55 -26.38 -15.78
N LEU A 14 23.94 -25.57 -14.80
CA LEU A 14 22.98 -24.75 -14.05
C LEU A 14 22.88 -23.40 -14.77
N VAL A 15 22.11 -23.40 -15.85
CA VAL A 15 21.47 -22.18 -16.34
C VAL A 15 20.25 -21.98 -15.45
N CYS A 16 20.42 -21.34 -14.29
CA CYS A 16 19.31 -20.59 -13.71
C CYS A 16 19.25 -19.24 -14.43
N ALA A 17 18.79 -19.28 -15.69
CA ALA A 17 18.14 -18.13 -16.25
C ALA A 17 16.83 -17.99 -15.47
N TYR A 18 16.82 -17.10 -14.46
CA TYR A 18 15.56 -16.51 -14.02
C TYR A 18 15.08 -15.62 -15.16
N ALA A 19 14.57 -16.26 -16.21
CA ALA A 19 13.65 -15.63 -17.13
C ALA A 19 12.32 -15.53 -16.37
N GLY A 20 12.24 -14.58 -15.44
CA GLY A 20 10.96 -14.14 -14.89
C GLY A 20 10.21 -13.50 -16.05
N SER A 21 9.41 -14.31 -16.75
CA SER A 21 8.58 -13.87 -17.85
C SER A 21 7.41 -13.04 -17.31
N ALA A 22 7.48 -11.73 -17.53
CA ALA A 22 6.37 -10.88 -17.96
C ALA A 22 5.05 -10.92 -17.16
N GLN A 23 5.09 -11.08 -15.84
CA GLN A 23 3.94 -10.86 -14.97
C GLN A 23 4.27 -9.69 -14.06
N ALA A 24 3.63 -8.55 -14.32
CA ALA A 24 3.79 -7.34 -13.54
C ALA A 24 2.48 -6.53 -13.63
N LEU A 25 2.25 -5.72 -12.61
CA LEU A 25 1.16 -4.76 -12.60
C LEU A 25 1.23 -3.90 -13.86
N THR A 26 0.11 -3.77 -14.54
CA THR A 26 -0.03 -2.84 -15.67
C THR A 26 -0.99 -1.74 -15.27
N ILE A 27 -0.52 -0.49 -15.28
CA ILE A 27 -1.39 0.68 -15.06
C ILE A 27 -1.65 1.36 -16.40
N LYS A 28 -2.93 1.48 -16.77
CA LYS A 28 -3.39 2.15 -17.98
C LYS A 28 -4.03 3.47 -17.64
N PHE A 29 -3.72 4.48 -18.43
CA PHE A 29 -4.26 5.82 -18.25
C PHE A 29 -5.28 6.18 -19.32
N ASN A 30 -6.43 6.68 -18.89
CA ASN A 30 -7.36 7.43 -19.73
C ASN A 30 -7.13 8.91 -19.49
N HIS A 31 -6.89 9.67 -20.55
CA HIS A 31 -6.58 11.10 -20.47
C HIS A 31 -7.13 11.86 -21.67
N ALA A 32 -7.21 13.18 -21.54
CA ALA A 32 -7.53 14.06 -22.66
C ALA A 32 -6.43 13.99 -23.73
N ALA A 33 -6.79 14.07 -25.01
CA ALA A 33 -5.86 13.92 -26.12
C ALA A 33 -4.79 15.03 -26.19
N ASP A 34 -5.04 16.17 -25.54
CA ASP A 34 -4.20 17.37 -25.48
C ASP A 34 -3.38 17.47 -24.19
N MET A 35 -3.31 16.41 -23.37
CA MET A 35 -2.47 16.38 -22.18
C MET A 35 -1.00 16.68 -22.51
N ASP A 36 -0.35 17.50 -21.68
CA ASP A 36 1.10 17.78 -21.80
C ASP A 36 1.88 16.47 -21.81
N ALA A 37 2.68 16.26 -22.85
CA ALA A 37 3.48 15.05 -23.04
C ALA A 37 4.46 14.78 -21.88
N ARG A 38 4.93 15.83 -21.19
CA ARG A 38 5.78 15.71 -20.00
C ARG A 38 5.00 15.18 -18.81
N ALA A 39 3.77 15.66 -18.62
CA ALA A 39 2.89 15.14 -17.58
C ALA A 39 2.49 13.69 -17.85
N LEU A 40 2.17 13.35 -19.09
CA LEU A 40 1.88 11.96 -19.47
C LEU A 40 3.09 11.04 -19.23
N ALA A 41 4.29 11.49 -19.59
CA ALA A 41 5.52 10.75 -19.30
C ALA A 41 5.77 10.61 -17.80
N GLY A 42 5.49 11.65 -17.01
CA GLY A 42 5.61 11.61 -15.55
C GLY A 42 4.63 10.64 -14.90
N PHE A 43 3.37 10.59 -15.36
CA PHE A 43 2.40 9.58 -14.93
C PHE A 43 2.85 8.17 -15.29
N GLN A 44 3.40 7.97 -16.49
CA GLN A 44 3.96 6.68 -16.89
C GLN A 44 5.15 6.27 -15.99
N ALA A 45 6.05 7.20 -15.67
CA ALA A 45 7.15 6.93 -14.75
C ALA A 45 6.66 6.56 -13.34
N ALA A 46 5.61 7.22 -12.85
CA ALA A 46 4.96 6.88 -11.59
C ALA A 46 4.30 5.49 -11.62
N ALA A 47 3.66 5.12 -12.74
CA ALA A 47 3.15 3.76 -12.94
C ALA A 47 4.26 2.72 -12.95
N ASP A 48 5.39 3.01 -13.62
CA ASP A 48 6.54 2.13 -13.69
C ASP A 48 7.20 1.94 -12.31
N ASN A 49 7.14 2.95 -11.43
CA ASN A 49 7.60 2.82 -10.04
C ASN A 49 6.85 1.72 -9.28
N TRP A 50 5.52 1.68 -9.38
CA TRP A 50 4.70 0.62 -8.78
C TRP A 50 4.89 -0.72 -9.48
N SER A 51 4.88 -0.73 -10.81
CA SER A 51 4.99 -1.95 -11.64
C SER A 51 6.33 -2.66 -11.46
N ARG A 52 7.37 -1.94 -11.00
CA ARG A 52 8.70 -2.49 -10.69
C ARG A 52 8.76 -3.20 -9.33
N VAL A 53 7.87 -2.86 -8.40
CA VAL A 53 7.90 -3.38 -7.03
C VAL A 53 6.73 -4.31 -6.70
N LEU A 54 5.68 -4.31 -7.52
CA LEU A 54 4.52 -5.20 -7.40
C LEU A 54 4.47 -6.22 -8.56
N HIS A 55 4.22 -7.48 -8.22
CA HIS A 55 4.34 -8.64 -9.11
C HIS A 55 3.00 -9.07 -9.74
N ASP A 56 1.88 -8.62 -9.19
CA ASP A 56 0.54 -9.05 -9.60
C ASP A 56 0.27 -8.80 -11.08
N ASN A 57 -0.13 -9.83 -11.81
CA ASN A 57 -0.49 -9.71 -13.21
C ASN A 57 -1.93 -9.19 -13.35
N VAL A 58 -2.14 -7.93 -12.98
CA VAL A 58 -3.43 -7.23 -13.02
C VAL A 58 -3.32 -5.95 -13.84
N THR A 59 -4.44 -5.56 -14.47
CA THR A 59 -4.55 -4.26 -15.13
C THR A 59 -5.36 -3.30 -14.27
N VAL A 60 -4.74 -2.20 -13.86
CA VAL A 60 -5.39 -1.07 -13.18
C VAL A 60 -5.65 0.05 -14.19
N ASN A 61 -6.88 0.55 -14.25
CA ASN A 61 -7.26 1.60 -15.20
C ASN A 61 -7.57 2.90 -14.43
N LEU A 62 -6.84 3.98 -14.71
CA LEU A 62 -6.99 5.26 -14.03
C LEU A 62 -7.31 6.38 -15.01
N ASN A 63 -8.27 7.23 -14.66
CA ASN A 63 -8.47 8.50 -15.34
C ASN A 63 -7.47 9.52 -14.76
N ILE A 64 -6.70 10.21 -15.60
CA ILE A 64 -5.73 11.22 -15.15
C ILE A 64 -6.05 12.57 -15.77
N GLY A 65 -5.77 13.65 -15.04
CA GLY A 65 -6.01 15.01 -15.53
C GLY A 65 -5.48 16.10 -14.62
N PHE A 66 -5.70 17.33 -15.05
CA PHE A 66 -5.40 18.54 -14.29
C PHE A 66 -6.66 19.36 -14.06
N SER A 67 -6.74 20.00 -12.90
CA SER A 67 -7.78 20.98 -12.57
C SER A 67 -7.26 21.98 -11.54
N ALA A 68 -8.00 23.05 -11.27
CA ALA A 68 -7.71 23.90 -10.12
C ALA A 68 -8.22 23.21 -8.85
N LEU A 69 -7.31 22.72 -8.00
CA LEU A 69 -7.66 22.09 -6.72
C LEU A 69 -7.69 23.12 -5.58
N GLY A 70 -8.19 22.69 -4.42
CA GLY A 70 -8.23 23.53 -3.23
C GLY A 70 -6.85 24.02 -2.77
N PRO A 71 -6.77 25.10 -1.97
CA PRO A 71 -5.51 25.62 -1.46
C PRO A 71 -4.66 24.53 -0.78
N GLY A 72 -3.39 24.45 -1.16
CA GLY A 72 -2.44 23.47 -0.61
C GLY A 72 -2.58 22.04 -1.13
N VAL A 73 -3.51 21.75 -2.04
CA VAL A 73 -3.73 20.40 -2.58
C VAL A 73 -2.96 20.22 -3.89
N LEU A 74 -1.88 19.44 -3.85
CA LEU A 74 -1.01 19.16 -5.00
C LEU A 74 -1.67 18.19 -6.00
N GLY A 75 -2.13 17.06 -5.47
CA GLY A 75 -2.87 16.01 -6.18
C GLY A 75 -4.10 15.58 -5.39
N SER A 76 -5.00 14.85 -6.06
CA SER A 76 -6.14 14.22 -5.40
C SER A 76 -6.55 12.96 -6.15
N THR A 77 -6.74 11.90 -5.39
CA THR A 77 -7.19 10.60 -5.90
C THR A 77 -8.57 10.24 -5.37
N GLY A 78 -9.47 9.92 -6.30
CA GLY A 78 -10.72 9.23 -6.02
C GLY A 78 -10.63 7.79 -6.52
N SER A 79 -10.91 6.81 -5.65
CA SER A 79 -10.89 5.39 -6.01
C SER A 79 -12.31 4.86 -6.19
N THR A 80 -12.52 4.05 -7.23
CA THR A 80 -13.69 3.17 -7.30
C THR A 80 -13.56 2.12 -6.21
N ARG A 81 -14.62 1.93 -5.41
CA ARG A 81 -14.62 1.05 -4.23
C ARG A 81 -15.82 0.12 -4.23
N GLY A 82 -15.62 -1.06 -3.67
CA GLY A 82 -16.67 -2.04 -3.40
C GLY A 82 -16.60 -2.53 -1.96
N THR A 83 -17.54 -3.39 -1.58
CA THR A 83 -17.52 -4.07 -0.29
C THR A 83 -17.55 -5.58 -0.48
N VAL A 84 -16.86 -6.28 0.41
CA VAL A 84 -16.89 -7.74 0.55
C VAL A 84 -17.07 -8.10 2.02
N SER A 85 -17.45 -9.35 2.32
CA SER A 85 -17.40 -9.81 3.72
C SER A 85 -15.95 -9.91 4.19
N TYR A 86 -15.73 -9.78 5.49
CA TYR A 86 -14.42 -9.97 6.10
C TYR A 86 -13.86 -11.37 5.79
N ASP A 87 -14.68 -12.42 5.89
CA ASP A 87 -14.25 -13.77 5.54
C ASP A 87 -13.76 -13.87 4.10
N ALA A 88 -14.48 -13.28 3.14
CA ALA A 88 -14.05 -13.28 1.74
C ALA A 88 -12.72 -12.53 1.57
N PHE A 89 -12.55 -11.39 2.25
CA PHE A 89 -11.28 -10.68 2.23
C PHE A 89 -10.17 -11.47 2.93
N ARG A 90 -10.39 -12.16 4.05
CA ARG A 90 -9.36 -12.94 4.74
C ARG A 90 -8.89 -14.13 3.89
N ASP A 91 -9.83 -14.83 3.27
CA ASP A 91 -9.56 -16.05 2.52
C ASP A 91 -8.81 -15.77 1.20
N ALA A 92 -9.00 -14.59 0.60
CA ALA A 92 -8.40 -14.20 -0.67
C ALA A 92 -6.85 -14.04 -0.63
N PRO A 93 -6.26 -13.14 0.18
CA PRO A 93 -4.82 -13.05 0.39
C PRO A 93 -4.23 -14.33 0.99
N ALA A 94 -5.01 -15.12 1.75
CA ALA A 94 -4.52 -16.42 2.23
C ALA A 94 -4.29 -17.42 1.07
N ALA A 95 -5.14 -17.37 0.03
CA ALA A 95 -4.98 -18.18 -1.17
C ALA A 95 -3.88 -17.65 -2.11
N ASP A 96 -3.60 -16.35 -2.06
CA ASP A 96 -2.61 -15.67 -2.90
C ASP A 96 -1.24 -15.46 -2.24
N ALA A 97 -1.12 -15.77 -0.94
CA ALA A 97 0.02 -15.37 -0.10
C ALA A 97 1.41 -15.63 -0.72
N TRP A 98 2.13 -14.53 -0.97
CA TRP A 98 3.46 -14.47 -1.53
C TRP A 98 4.50 -14.00 -0.49
N GLY A 99 5.74 -14.47 -0.62
CA GLY A 99 6.80 -13.95 0.26
C GLY A 99 6.54 -14.14 1.77
N LYS A 100 7.34 -13.47 2.60
CA LYS A 100 7.25 -13.62 4.07
C LYS A 100 6.21 -12.69 4.70
N THR A 101 6.00 -11.51 4.11
CA THR A 101 5.14 -10.48 4.67
C THR A 101 3.68 -10.88 4.52
N ASP A 102 3.22 -11.40 3.36
CA ASP A 102 1.83 -11.88 3.25
C ASP A 102 1.52 -13.00 4.22
N ARG A 103 2.44 -13.95 4.38
CA ARG A 103 2.26 -15.03 5.36
C ARG A 103 2.18 -14.51 6.79
N ALA A 104 2.89 -13.43 7.12
CA ALA A 104 2.77 -12.78 8.42
C ALA A 104 1.43 -12.04 8.54
N ALA A 105 1.06 -11.25 7.52
CA ALA A 105 -0.19 -10.51 7.44
C ALA A 105 -1.41 -11.44 7.60
N VAL A 106 -1.49 -12.50 6.79
CA VAL A 106 -2.55 -13.52 6.84
C VAL A 106 -2.60 -14.21 8.21
N ALA A 107 -1.45 -14.52 8.81
CA ALA A 107 -1.40 -15.12 10.14
C ALA A 107 -1.82 -14.15 11.26
N GLY A 108 -1.66 -12.85 11.05
CA GLY A 108 -2.08 -11.79 11.96
C GLY A 108 -3.57 -11.42 11.86
N LEU A 109 -4.26 -11.82 10.78
CA LEU A 109 -5.69 -11.58 10.62
C LEU A 109 -6.53 -12.42 11.62
N SER A 110 -7.63 -11.83 12.09
CA SER A 110 -8.59 -12.51 12.96
C SER A 110 -9.17 -13.78 12.32
N GLY A 111 -9.18 -14.87 13.08
CA GLY A 111 -9.87 -16.10 12.68
C GLY A 111 -11.40 -16.03 12.83
N SER A 112 -11.92 -14.98 13.46
CA SER A 112 -13.36 -14.78 13.66
C SER A 112 -13.98 -14.12 12.42
N SER A 113 -15.19 -14.52 12.02
CA SER A 113 -15.97 -13.78 10.99
C SER A 113 -16.43 -12.39 11.46
N CYS A 114 -16.29 -12.11 12.75
CA CYS A 114 -16.70 -10.88 13.41
C CYS A 114 -15.47 -10.21 14.03
N LEU A 115 -15.06 -9.08 13.45
CA LEU A 115 -13.93 -8.28 13.90
C LEU A 115 -14.29 -7.52 15.20
N GLY A 116 -13.40 -7.59 16.18
CA GLY A 116 -13.34 -6.64 17.28
C GLY A 116 -12.70 -5.33 16.82
N VAL A 117 -13.49 -4.27 16.73
CA VAL A 117 -13.09 -2.96 16.23
C VAL A 117 -12.98 -1.99 17.39
N TYR A 118 -11.77 -1.51 17.69
CA TYR A 118 -11.62 -0.43 18.67
C TYR A 118 -11.92 0.91 18.00
N MET A 119 -13.01 1.57 18.39
CA MET A 119 -13.50 2.77 17.70
C MET A 119 -14.08 3.79 18.66
N ASN A 120 -14.30 5.02 18.18
CA ASN A 120 -14.94 6.09 18.95
C ASN A 120 -16.03 6.78 18.11
N GLY A 121 -16.70 7.78 18.68
CA GLY A 121 -17.48 8.73 17.88
C GLY A 121 -18.80 8.26 17.29
N THR A 122 -19.26 7.06 17.62
CA THR A 122 -20.54 6.56 17.15
C THR A 122 -21.69 7.09 18.01
N GLY A 123 -22.90 7.11 17.45
CA GLY A 123 -24.13 7.44 18.18
C GLY A 123 -24.51 6.42 19.25
N VAL A 124 -23.94 5.21 19.18
CA VAL A 124 -24.13 4.12 20.15
C VAL A 124 -22.95 3.98 21.11
N ASN A 125 -22.02 4.94 21.14
CA ASN A 125 -20.86 4.89 22.03
C ASN A 125 -21.33 4.82 23.50
N PRO A 126 -20.86 3.85 24.30
CA PRO A 126 -21.29 3.64 25.68
C PRO A 126 -20.95 4.80 26.62
N ASN A 127 -19.99 5.66 26.24
CA ASN A 127 -19.64 6.89 26.97
C ASN A 127 -20.50 8.10 26.56
N GLY A 128 -21.56 7.87 25.78
CA GLY A 128 -22.44 8.89 25.22
C GLY A 128 -22.27 9.06 23.71
N ALA A 129 -23.36 9.38 23.03
CA ALA A 129 -23.40 9.57 21.59
C ALA A 129 -22.34 10.57 21.10
N GLY A 130 -21.52 10.14 20.13
CA GLY A 130 -20.44 10.96 19.55
C GLY A 130 -19.22 11.13 20.46
N SER A 131 -19.15 10.43 21.60
CA SER A 131 -18.02 10.54 22.53
C SER A 131 -16.70 10.18 21.85
N GLY A 132 -15.66 10.97 22.13
CA GLY A 132 -14.30 10.71 21.67
C GLY A 132 -13.61 9.57 22.42
N THR A 133 -14.17 9.12 23.56
CA THR A 133 -13.65 7.97 24.31
C THR A 133 -13.87 6.70 23.51
N PRO A 134 -12.80 5.98 23.11
CA PRO A 134 -12.96 4.75 22.35
C PRO A 134 -13.56 3.62 23.18
N PHE A 135 -14.15 2.66 22.49
CA PHE A 135 -14.70 1.43 23.05
C PHE A 135 -14.44 0.27 22.09
N LEU A 136 -14.50 -0.96 22.61
CA LEU A 136 -14.47 -2.16 21.78
C LEU A 136 -15.88 -2.40 21.22
N ASP A 137 -16.01 -2.29 19.89
CA ASP A 137 -17.18 -2.75 19.15
C ASP A 137 -16.94 -4.17 18.64
N ASN A 138 -17.72 -5.13 19.14
CA ASN A 138 -17.64 -6.55 18.79
C ASN A 138 -19.04 -7.18 18.72
N ASN A 139 -20.04 -6.39 18.32
CA ASN A 139 -21.44 -6.82 18.30
C ASN A 139 -21.84 -7.55 17.00
N CYS A 140 -20.88 -7.74 16.09
CA CYS A 140 -21.00 -8.51 14.85
C CYS A 140 -22.02 -7.95 13.86
N ASN A 141 -22.25 -6.64 13.89
CA ASN A 141 -23.08 -5.99 12.91
C ASN A 141 -22.27 -5.71 11.60
N ALA A 142 -22.84 -4.91 10.70
CA ALA A 142 -22.28 -4.64 9.39
C ALA A 142 -20.81 -4.14 9.42
N ASN A 143 -20.40 -3.25 10.34
CA ASN A 143 -19.02 -2.75 10.32
C ASN A 143 -17.99 -3.80 10.79
N ASN A 144 -18.37 -4.75 11.66
CA ASN A 144 -17.47 -5.83 12.11
C ASN A 144 -17.26 -6.93 11.06
N THR A 145 -18.06 -6.93 9.99
CA THR A 145 -18.15 -8.06 9.04
C THR A 145 -17.91 -7.64 7.59
N THR A 146 -17.65 -6.35 7.34
CA THR A 146 -17.54 -5.79 5.99
C THR A 146 -16.21 -5.09 5.79
N ILE A 147 -15.52 -5.42 4.70
CA ILE A 147 -14.32 -4.71 4.24
C ILE A 147 -14.68 -3.87 3.02
N ARG A 148 -14.22 -2.62 3.00
CA ARG A 148 -14.37 -1.69 1.89
C ARG A 148 -13.01 -1.39 1.26
N LEU A 149 -12.82 -1.93 0.07
CA LEU A 149 -11.54 -1.90 -0.64
C LEU A 149 -11.67 -1.18 -2.00
N THR A 150 -10.54 -0.69 -2.52
CA THR A 150 -10.50 -0.18 -3.90
C THR A 150 -10.62 -1.34 -4.88
N THR A 151 -11.14 -1.09 -6.08
CA THR A 151 -11.23 -2.16 -7.09
C THR A 151 -9.86 -2.63 -7.56
N ALA A 152 -8.84 -1.76 -7.54
CA ALA A 152 -7.45 -2.18 -7.80
C ALA A 152 -6.97 -3.20 -6.76
N ASN A 153 -7.23 -2.92 -5.48
CA ASN A 153 -6.84 -3.81 -4.40
C ASN A 153 -7.64 -5.13 -4.43
N ALA A 154 -8.92 -5.08 -4.84
CA ALA A 154 -9.74 -6.27 -5.06
C ALA A 154 -9.21 -7.16 -6.20
N ARG A 155 -8.60 -6.60 -7.26
CA ARG A 155 -7.98 -7.38 -8.34
C ARG A 155 -6.73 -8.10 -7.86
N ALA A 156 -5.88 -7.38 -7.13
CA ALA A 156 -4.65 -7.92 -6.58
C ALA A 156 -4.96 -9.13 -5.68
N ALA A 157 -5.90 -8.97 -4.74
CA ALA A 157 -6.36 -10.05 -3.88
C ALA A 157 -7.20 -11.15 -4.58
N GLY A 158 -7.46 -11.06 -5.90
CA GLY A 158 -8.25 -12.06 -6.63
C GLY A 158 -9.77 -12.03 -6.36
N LEU A 159 -10.28 -10.97 -5.72
CA LEU A 159 -11.71 -10.73 -5.45
C LEU A 159 -12.44 -10.08 -6.64
N LEU A 160 -11.70 -9.55 -7.60
CA LEU A 160 -12.19 -9.01 -8.87
C LEU A 160 -11.31 -9.55 -10.01
N ASP A 161 -11.92 -9.78 -11.18
CA ASP A 161 -11.15 -10.25 -12.35
C ASP A 161 -9.99 -9.30 -12.68
N ALA A 162 -8.80 -9.87 -12.85
CA ALA A 162 -7.54 -9.16 -13.04
C ALA A 162 -7.56 -8.16 -14.21
N ASN A 163 -8.39 -8.40 -15.24
CA ASN A 163 -8.49 -7.59 -16.45
C ASN A 163 -9.88 -6.99 -16.65
N ASN A 164 -10.72 -6.96 -15.61
CA ASN A 164 -12.02 -6.30 -15.66
C ASN A 164 -11.88 -4.86 -16.20
N PRO A 165 -12.72 -4.42 -17.17
CA PRO A 165 -12.56 -3.13 -17.83
C PRO A 165 -12.99 -1.91 -16.98
N LEU A 166 -13.46 -2.13 -15.74
CA LEU A 166 -13.81 -1.04 -14.82
C LEU A 166 -12.62 -0.09 -14.60
N VAL A 167 -12.94 1.21 -14.54
CA VAL A 167 -12.00 2.25 -14.12
C VAL A 167 -11.87 2.19 -12.60
N ASP A 168 -10.64 2.03 -12.11
CA ASP A 168 -10.31 1.85 -10.71
C ASP A 168 -10.23 3.16 -9.93
N GLY A 169 -10.11 4.29 -10.62
CA GLY A 169 -10.13 5.60 -10.00
C GLY A 169 -9.82 6.75 -10.96
N SER A 170 -9.78 7.94 -10.38
CA SER A 170 -9.36 9.16 -11.04
C SER A 170 -8.32 9.89 -10.20
N VAL A 171 -7.26 10.35 -10.85
CA VAL A 171 -6.19 11.16 -10.25
C VAL A 171 -6.20 12.53 -10.92
N SER A 172 -6.38 13.59 -10.13
CA SER A 172 -6.33 14.97 -10.60
C SER A 172 -5.15 15.70 -9.98
N PHE A 173 -4.40 16.42 -10.80
CA PHE A 173 -3.31 17.29 -10.36
C PHE A 173 -3.72 18.76 -10.42
N SER A 174 -3.19 19.55 -9.49
CA SER A 174 -3.44 20.98 -9.48
C SER A 174 -2.66 21.70 -10.57
N ASN A 175 -3.34 22.53 -11.35
CA ASN A 175 -2.71 23.42 -12.33
C ASN A 175 -2.21 24.76 -11.73
N LEU A 176 -2.23 24.88 -10.38
CA LEU A 176 -1.86 26.09 -9.65
C LEU A 176 -0.41 26.07 -9.13
N PHE A 177 0.33 24.98 -9.34
CA PHE A 177 1.69 24.80 -8.85
C PHE A 177 2.71 24.66 -9.98
N THR A 178 3.97 24.93 -9.64
CA THR A 178 5.11 24.65 -10.51
C THR A 178 5.53 23.20 -10.31
N TRP A 179 5.56 22.45 -11.41
CA TRP A 179 5.88 21.04 -11.45
C TRP A 179 7.24 20.79 -12.09
N ASP A 180 8.02 19.91 -11.47
CA ASP A 180 9.16 19.25 -12.10
C ASP A 180 8.70 17.88 -12.60
N PHE A 181 8.79 17.67 -13.92
CA PHE A 181 8.30 16.45 -14.56
C PHE A 181 9.38 15.37 -14.71
N ASP A 182 10.62 15.63 -14.29
CA ASP A 182 11.74 14.69 -14.41
C ASP A 182 12.62 14.71 -13.15
N ALA A 183 12.28 13.88 -12.17
CA ALA A 183 13.06 13.76 -10.93
C ALA A 183 14.42 13.05 -11.11
N ALA A 184 14.77 12.55 -12.30
CA ALA A 184 16.00 11.78 -12.51
C ALA A 184 17.28 12.61 -12.33
N ASN A 185 17.18 13.94 -12.43
CA ASN A 185 18.28 14.88 -12.24
C ASN A 185 18.16 15.70 -10.93
N GLY A 186 17.26 15.29 -10.04
CA GLY A 186 16.84 16.07 -8.87
C GLY A 186 15.52 16.80 -9.14
N VAL A 187 15.09 17.64 -8.19
CA VAL A 187 13.87 18.46 -8.31
C VAL A 187 14.27 19.90 -8.04
N ASP A 188 13.85 20.84 -8.91
CA ASP A 188 14.15 22.26 -8.68
C ASP A 188 13.59 22.73 -7.33
N SER A 189 14.41 23.48 -6.58
CA SER A 189 14.07 24.15 -5.32
C SER A 189 12.72 24.90 -5.32
N ASN A 190 12.24 25.36 -6.47
CA ASN A 190 10.97 26.09 -6.61
C ASN A 190 9.82 25.24 -7.18
N ALA A 191 10.04 23.96 -7.48
CA ALA A 191 9.06 23.05 -8.06
C ALA A 191 8.75 21.88 -7.12
N PHE A 192 7.60 21.25 -7.33
CA PHE A 192 7.25 19.98 -6.70
C PHE A 192 7.58 18.82 -7.64
N ASP A 193 7.99 17.70 -7.07
CA ASP A 193 8.22 16.43 -7.78
C ASP A 193 6.91 15.87 -8.33
N PHE A 194 6.65 16.05 -9.63
CA PHE A 194 5.43 15.55 -10.25
C PHE A 194 5.39 14.02 -10.25
N VAL A 195 6.52 13.36 -10.52
CA VAL A 195 6.58 11.89 -10.59
C VAL A 195 6.37 11.29 -9.21
N GLY A 196 6.99 11.88 -8.20
CA GLY A 196 6.82 11.52 -6.80
C GLY A 196 5.37 11.66 -6.32
N VAL A 197 4.77 12.84 -6.53
CA VAL A 197 3.36 13.06 -6.16
C VAL A 197 2.44 12.16 -6.98
N ALA A 198 2.72 11.90 -8.26
CA ALA A 198 1.93 10.95 -9.06
C ALA A 198 2.05 9.52 -8.54
N THR A 199 3.24 9.14 -8.05
CA THR A 199 3.46 7.83 -7.42
C THR A 199 2.66 7.72 -6.13
N HIS A 200 2.63 8.77 -5.31
CA HIS A 200 1.80 8.89 -4.11
C HIS A 200 0.30 8.72 -4.44
N GLU A 201 -0.22 9.51 -5.37
CA GLU A 201 -1.63 9.49 -5.75
C GLU A 201 -2.07 8.12 -6.32
N ILE A 202 -1.24 7.51 -7.16
CA ILE A 202 -1.50 6.14 -7.64
C ILE A 202 -1.56 5.16 -6.46
N GLY A 203 -0.73 5.34 -5.42
CA GLY A 203 -0.76 4.51 -4.22
C GLY A 203 -2.14 4.49 -3.53
N HIS A 204 -2.81 5.62 -3.42
CA HIS A 204 -4.19 5.66 -2.92
C HIS A 204 -5.17 4.88 -3.80
N ALA A 205 -5.00 4.92 -5.12
CA ALA A 205 -5.82 4.10 -6.02
C ALA A 205 -5.56 2.60 -5.81
N LEU A 206 -4.30 2.22 -5.58
CA LEU A 206 -3.87 0.83 -5.35
C LEU A 206 -4.32 0.25 -4.02
N GLY A 207 -4.59 1.07 -2.99
CA GLY A 207 -5.22 0.58 -1.76
C GLY A 207 -4.77 1.22 -0.47
N PHE A 208 -3.84 2.19 -0.49
CA PHE A 208 -3.50 2.94 0.73
C PHE A 208 -4.62 3.93 1.04
N VAL A 209 -5.68 3.43 1.63
CA VAL A 209 -6.87 4.18 2.04
C VAL A 209 -7.27 3.72 3.45
N SER A 210 -7.96 4.58 4.18
CA SER A 210 -8.46 4.26 5.51
C SER A 210 -9.92 4.68 5.65
N GLY A 211 -10.73 3.83 6.27
CA GLY A 211 -12.08 4.20 6.68
C GLY A 211 -12.11 5.19 7.84
N VAL A 212 -11.00 5.34 8.57
CA VAL A 212 -10.87 6.28 9.68
C VAL A 212 -11.08 7.72 9.19
N ASP A 213 -10.72 8.06 7.96
CA ASP A 213 -11.05 9.38 7.38
C ASP A 213 -12.55 9.64 7.32
N THR A 214 -13.36 8.60 7.06
CA THR A 214 -14.82 8.72 7.07
C THR A 214 -15.35 8.85 8.50
N LEU A 215 -14.81 8.09 9.45
CA LEU A 215 -15.17 8.20 10.86
C LEU A 215 -14.83 9.59 11.41
N ASP A 216 -13.61 10.06 11.18
CA ASP A 216 -13.09 11.34 11.66
C ASP A 216 -13.99 12.51 11.23
N LEU A 217 -14.37 12.56 9.96
CA LEU A 217 -15.28 13.58 9.41
C LEU A 217 -16.70 13.50 9.97
N ASN A 218 -17.17 12.30 10.32
CA ASN A 218 -18.56 12.05 10.72
C ASN A 218 -18.75 11.78 12.21
N ARG A 219 -17.70 11.96 13.02
CA ARG A 219 -17.67 11.64 14.46
C ARG A 219 -18.76 12.33 15.28
N SER A 220 -19.20 13.51 14.83
CA SER A 220 -20.27 14.30 15.46
C SER A 220 -21.65 14.06 14.86
N GLY A 221 -21.78 13.15 13.88
CA GLY A 221 -23.00 12.91 13.11
C GLY A 221 -24.02 11.97 13.78
N ASN A 222 -23.72 11.43 14.97
CA ASN A 222 -24.60 10.50 15.70
C ASN A 222 -24.98 9.24 14.89
N PHE A 223 -24.09 8.79 14.00
CA PHE A 223 -24.29 7.58 13.21
C PHE A 223 -24.06 6.32 14.06
N SER A 224 -24.84 5.27 13.84
CA SER A 224 -24.53 3.95 14.43
C SER A 224 -23.14 3.49 13.96
N ASP A 225 -22.45 2.76 14.83
CA ASP A 225 -21.33 1.89 14.48
C ASP A 225 -21.55 1.10 13.16
N ALA A 226 -22.71 0.46 13.00
CA ALA A 226 -23.07 -0.33 11.82
C ALA A 226 -23.04 0.46 10.49
N ALA A 227 -23.11 1.79 10.54
CA ALA A 227 -23.00 2.63 9.34
C ALA A 227 -21.55 2.75 8.84
N PHE A 228 -20.56 2.49 9.69
CA PHE A 228 -19.13 2.61 9.37
C PHE A 228 -18.57 1.34 8.70
N THR A 229 -19.25 0.86 7.65
CA THR A 229 -18.78 -0.21 6.74
C THR A 229 -17.65 0.26 5.80
N TYR A 230 -16.64 0.90 6.38
CA TYR A 230 -15.56 1.60 5.69
C TYR A 230 -14.17 1.05 6.03
N ILE A 231 -14.08 0.00 6.87
CA ILE A 231 -12.80 -0.64 7.21
C ILE A 231 -12.11 -1.04 5.92
N ALA A 232 -10.99 -0.39 5.63
CA ALA A 232 -10.16 -0.68 4.48
C ALA A 232 -9.15 -1.78 4.81
N PRO A 233 -8.58 -2.47 3.80
CA PRO A 233 -7.54 -3.47 4.02
C PRO A 233 -6.38 -3.00 4.91
N ALA A 234 -5.91 -1.75 4.74
CA ALA A 234 -4.84 -1.19 5.58
C ALA A 234 -5.25 -0.99 7.04
N ASP A 235 -6.54 -0.77 7.32
CA ASP A 235 -7.04 -0.60 8.69
C ASP A 235 -6.95 -1.89 9.51
N LEU A 236 -6.98 -3.06 8.85
CA LEU A 236 -6.80 -4.37 9.52
C LEU A 236 -5.42 -4.51 10.18
N PHE A 237 -4.46 -3.67 9.78
CA PHE A 237 -3.11 -3.65 10.31
C PHE A 237 -2.81 -2.37 11.11
N ARG A 238 -3.83 -1.57 11.40
CA ARG A 238 -3.75 -0.35 12.19
C ARG A 238 -4.00 -0.68 13.65
N CYS A 239 -2.99 -0.42 14.49
CA CYS A 239 -2.97 -0.79 15.90
C CYS A 239 -2.67 0.40 16.81
N SER A 240 -3.04 0.25 18.08
CA SER A 240 -2.51 1.05 19.20
C SER A 240 -2.21 0.14 20.40
N ASP A 241 -1.53 0.67 21.40
CA ASP A 241 -1.35 -0.06 22.66
C ASP A 241 -2.70 -0.31 23.36
N GLU A 242 -3.66 0.61 23.24
CA GLU A 242 -5.00 0.45 23.82
C GLU A 242 -5.88 -0.55 23.07
N SER A 243 -5.82 -0.59 21.73
CA SER A 243 -6.59 -1.58 20.96
C SER A 243 -6.12 -3.00 21.29
N LYS A 244 -4.80 -3.17 21.42
CA LYS A 244 -4.19 -4.42 21.89
C LYS A 244 -4.65 -4.78 23.30
N PHE A 245 -4.59 -3.82 24.23
CA PHE A 245 -5.04 -4.05 25.61
C PHE A 245 -6.53 -4.41 25.68
N ALA A 246 -7.36 -3.80 24.82
CA ALA A 246 -8.77 -4.11 24.70
C ALA A 246 -9.06 -5.47 24.04
N GLY A 247 -8.06 -6.12 23.43
CA GLY A 247 -8.23 -7.35 22.67
C GLY A 247 -8.99 -7.14 21.36
N ALA A 248 -8.87 -5.95 20.75
CA ALA A 248 -9.40 -5.66 19.43
C ALA A 248 -8.49 -6.20 18.32
N ASP A 249 -9.07 -6.50 17.17
CA ASP A 249 -8.34 -6.89 15.96
C ASP A 249 -7.73 -5.66 15.24
N LEU A 250 -8.32 -4.47 15.40
CA LEU A 250 -7.79 -3.21 14.87
C LEU A 250 -8.18 -1.97 15.69
N ASP A 251 -7.46 -0.87 15.49
CA ASP A 251 -7.80 0.47 15.97
C ASP A 251 -8.33 1.36 14.84
N PHE A 252 -9.65 1.54 14.82
CA PHE A 252 -10.38 2.38 13.88
C PHE A 252 -10.74 3.76 14.46
N ALA A 253 -10.27 4.10 15.66
CA ALA A 253 -10.61 5.37 16.31
C ALA A 253 -9.91 6.56 15.64
N ALA A 254 -10.64 7.66 15.52
CA ALA A 254 -10.13 8.97 15.13
C ALA A 254 -9.87 9.82 16.39
N ASP A 255 -8.62 9.82 16.84
CA ASP A 255 -8.11 10.54 18.01
C ASP A 255 -6.59 10.73 17.94
N SER A 256 -6.01 11.46 18.88
CA SER A 256 -4.57 11.79 18.91
C SER A 256 -3.68 10.76 19.61
N ARG A 257 -4.15 9.53 19.81
CA ARG A 257 -3.28 8.46 20.36
C ARG A 257 -2.45 7.89 19.22
N ASP A 258 -1.21 7.49 19.51
CA ASP A 258 -0.33 6.85 18.52
C ASP A 258 -1.04 5.67 17.83
N LYS A 259 -0.97 5.65 16.50
CA LYS A 259 -1.42 4.54 15.65
C LYS A 259 -0.25 4.02 14.84
N PHE A 260 -0.14 2.71 14.70
CA PHE A 260 0.98 2.10 13.99
C PHE A 260 0.55 0.90 13.15
N PHE A 261 1.33 0.66 12.11
CA PHE A 261 1.29 -0.53 11.28
C PHE A 261 1.91 -1.72 12.02
N SER A 262 1.18 -2.83 12.03
CA SER A 262 1.58 -4.08 12.65
C SER A 262 1.03 -5.28 11.87
N LEU A 263 1.83 -6.34 11.74
CA LEU A 263 1.43 -7.58 11.05
C LEU A 263 1.19 -8.73 12.01
N ASP A 264 1.45 -8.53 13.29
CA ASP A 264 1.48 -9.56 14.32
C ASP A 264 0.54 -9.19 15.47
N ASN A 265 -0.69 -8.80 15.12
CA ASN A 265 -1.76 -8.48 16.06
C ASN A 265 -1.31 -7.45 17.13
N CYS A 266 -0.72 -6.35 16.66
CA CYS A 266 -0.23 -5.25 17.48
C CYS A 266 0.98 -5.60 18.39
N ASP A 267 1.70 -6.71 18.16
CA ASP A 267 2.91 -7.04 18.92
C ASP A 267 4.11 -6.17 18.54
N SER A 268 4.30 -5.92 17.25
CA SER A 268 5.36 -5.06 16.73
C SER A 268 4.82 -3.72 16.21
N LYS A 269 5.63 -2.66 16.35
CA LYS A 269 5.37 -1.33 15.79
C LYS A 269 6.29 -1.12 14.59
N LEU A 270 5.80 -1.32 13.37
CA LEU A 270 6.61 -1.22 12.15
C LEU A 270 6.78 0.23 11.67
N ALA A 271 5.70 0.99 11.63
CA ALA A 271 5.68 2.39 11.22
C ALA A 271 4.45 3.10 11.80
N PRO A 272 4.52 4.39 12.15
CA PRO A 272 3.36 5.14 12.60
C PRO A 272 2.48 5.58 11.42
N PHE A 273 1.17 5.55 11.64
CA PHE A 273 0.17 6.10 10.72
C PHE A 273 -0.26 7.50 11.17
N SER A 274 -0.80 8.28 10.22
CA SER A 274 -1.56 9.48 10.57
C SER A 274 -2.85 9.14 11.31
N GLU A 275 -3.30 10.05 12.17
CA GLU A 275 -4.30 9.80 13.22
C GLU A 275 -5.71 10.29 12.88
N GLY A 276 -5.83 11.19 11.92
CA GLY A 276 -7.10 11.78 11.49
C GLY A 276 -7.02 13.30 11.44
N ARG A 277 -7.70 13.89 10.45
CA ARG A 277 -7.56 15.32 10.13
C ARG A 277 -8.22 16.23 11.16
N THR A 278 -9.37 15.82 11.67
CA THR A 278 -10.24 16.65 12.50
C THR A 278 -9.97 16.42 13.98
N TRP A 279 -9.77 15.16 14.37
CA TRP A 279 -9.66 14.75 15.77
C TRP A 279 -8.32 14.11 16.14
N GLY A 280 -7.45 13.90 15.16
CA GLY A 280 -6.11 13.34 15.33
C GLY A 280 -5.01 14.39 15.19
N ASP A 281 -4.04 14.08 14.34
CA ASP A 281 -2.80 14.86 14.13
C ASP A 281 -2.91 15.92 13.03
N GLY A 282 -4.10 16.14 12.49
CA GLY A 282 -4.31 17.13 11.42
C GLY A 282 -4.10 16.56 10.02
N GLN A 283 -3.73 15.28 9.89
CA GLN A 283 -3.51 14.61 8.62
C GLN A 283 -4.48 13.46 8.40
N GLN A 284 -4.77 13.14 7.14
CA GLN A 284 -5.69 12.06 6.78
C GLN A 284 -5.12 10.72 7.23
N ALA A 285 -5.95 9.88 7.85
CA ALA A 285 -5.55 8.57 8.36
C ALA A 285 -5.15 7.59 7.24
N SER A 286 -5.53 7.86 5.99
CA SER A 286 -5.02 7.20 4.80
C SER A 286 -3.55 7.53 4.45
N HIS A 287 -2.71 7.85 5.43
CA HIS A 287 -1.30 8.19 5.23
C HIS A 287 -0.39 7.64 6.32
N TRP A 288 0.90 7.56 6.01
CA TRP A 288 1.95 7.49 7.04
C TRP A 288 1.97 8.76 7.89
N LYS A 289 2.58 8.68 9.08
CA LYS A 289 2.82 9.87 9.89
C LYS A 289 3.71 10.86 9.14
N ASP A 290 3.24 12.10 9.07
CA ASP A 290 3.90 13.22 8.40
C ASP A 290 5.31 13.52 8.94
N ASN A 291 6.21 13.96 8.04
CA ASN A 291 7.57 14.40 8.35
C ASN A 291 8.45 13.33 9.06
N MET A 292 8.16 12.05 8.83
CA MET A 292 8.97 10.94 9.37
C MET A 292 9.79 10.21 8.31
N HIS A 293 9.67 10.61 7.03
CA HIS A 293 10.36 9.98 5.90
C HIS A 293 10.12 8.47 5.83
N ILE A 294 8.89 8.05 6.10
CA ILE A 294 8.49 6.63 6.18
C ILE A 294 8.37 6.03 4.78
N GLY A 295 7.76 6.74 3.85
CA GLY A 295 7.42 6.22 2.53
C GLY A 295 6.73 7.25 1.65
N ILE A 296 6.36 6.84 0.44
CA ILE A 296 5.76 7.69 -0.59
C ILE A 296 4.39 8.24 -0.15
N LEU A 297 3.68 7.55 0.76
CA LEU A 297 2.38 7.97 1.30
C LEU A 297 2.51 8.89 2.53
N ASP A 298 3.55 9.73 2.55
CA ASP A 298 3.62 10.89 3.44
C ASP A 298 2.56 11.93 3.00
N PRO A 299 1.74 12.50 3.90
CA PRO A 299 0.65 13.40 3.55
C PRO A 299 1.11 14.77 3.03
N THR A 300 2.41 15.11 3.14
CA THR A 300 2.96 16.36 2.61
C THR A 300 4.16 16.14 1.72
N ALA A 301 4.39 17.10 0.83
CA ALA A 301 5.57 17.15 -0.03
C ALA A 301 6.11 18.58 -0.05
N GLY A 302 7.43 18.71 0.04
CA GLY A 302 8.16 19.97 -0.08
C GLY A 302 8.54 20.31 -1.52
N ARG A 303 8.85 21.60 -1.75
CA ARG A 303 9.52 22.00 -3.01
C ARG A 303 10.98 21.59 -2.98
N GLY A 304 11.50 21.13 -4.11
CA GLY A 304 12.87 20.60 -4.23
C GLY A 304 13.07 19.24 -3.56
N GLU A 305 12.02 18.62 -3.03
CA GLU A 305 12.06 17.29 -2.43
C GLU A 305 11.88 16.22 -3.51
N VAL A 306 12.62 15.12 -3.41
CA VAL A 306 12.43 13.92 -4.23
C VAL A 306 11.68 12.90 -3.38
N LEU A 307 10.52 12.45 -3.86
CA LEU A 307 9.71 11.46 -3.16
C LEU A 307 10.00 10.06 -3.72
N ALA A 308 9.99 9.03 -2.86
CA ALA A 308 10.28 7.66 -3.27
C ALA A 308 9.50 6.61 -2.48
N ILE A 309 9.17 5.50 -3.16
CA ILE A 309 8.65 4.29 -2.53
C ILE A 309 9.72 3.71 -1.60
N SER A 310 9.34 3.46 -0.34
CA SER A 310 10.18 2.80 0.66
C SER A 310 9.84 1.32 0.80
N LYS A 311 10.63 0.61 1.61
CA LYS A 311 10.33 -0.79 1.97
C LYS A 311 9.07 -0.92 2.82
N LEU A 312 8.72 0.10 3.60
CA LEU A 312 7.52 0.10 4.43
C LEU A 312 6.26 0.27 3.59
N ASP A 313 6.32 1.07 2.51
CA ASP A 313 5.26 1.10 1.52
C ASP A 313 5.04 -0.30 0.95
N ILE A 314 6.09 -0.90 0.37
CA ILE A 314 6.01 -2.23 -0.25
C ILE A 314 5.47 -3.27 0.75
N GLN A 315 5.93 -3.23 2.01
CA GLN A 315 5.46 -4.15 3.05
C GLN A 315 3.96 -3.98 3.36
N LEU A 316 3.43 -2.75 3.35
CA LEU A 316 2.00 -2.52 3.53
C LEU A 316 1.21 -3.01 2.31
N TYR A 317 1.67 -2.70 1.09
CA TYR A 317 0.99 -3.18 -0.14
C TYR A 317 0.94 -4.71 -0.19
N ASP A 318 2.02 -5.39 0.21
CA ASP A 318 2.06 -6.86 0.36
C ASP A 318 0.93 -7.31 1.31
N ALA A 319 0.91 -6.75 2.53
CA ALA A 319 -0.07 -7.09 3.55
C ALA A 319 -1.54 -6.87 3.15
N ILE A 320 -1.82 -5.88 2.29
CA ILE A 320 -3.19 -5.58 1.83
C ILE A 320 -3.58 -6.32 0.54
N GLY A 321 -2.79 -7.30 0.09
CA GLY A 321 -3.14 -8.22 -0.99
C GLY A 321 -2.50 -7.93 -2.34
N TRP A 322 -1.49 -7.07 -2.41
CA TRP A 322 -0.56 -7.08 -3.54
C TRP A 322 0.57 -8.06 -3.24
N ASN A 323 1.31 -8.49 -4.25
CA ASN A 323 2.48 -9.35 -4.09
C ASN A 323 3.74 -8.55 -4.44
N ALA A 324 4.63 -8.36 -3.48
CA ALA A 324 5.89 -7.65 -3.68
C ALA A 324 6.84 -8.46 -4.56
N VAL A 325 7.53 -7.79 -5.49
CA VAL A 325 8.64 -8.40 -6.22
C VAL A 325 9.73 -8.78 -5.20
N PRO A 326 10.13 -10.07 -5.10
CA PRO A 326 11.12 -10.47 -4.11
C PRO A 326 12.44 -9.73 -4.34
N GLU A 327 13.04 -9.19 -3.27
CA GLU A 327 14.41 -8.69 -3.35
C GLU A 327 15.31 -9.83 -3.88
N PRO A 328 16.21 -9.57 -4.85
CA PRO A 328 17.11 -10.59 -5.35
C PRO A 328 17.87 -11.17 -4.16
N ALA A 329 17.60 -12.43 -3.80
CA ALA A 329 18.25 -13.06 -2.67
C ALA A 329 19.75 -12.91 -2.86
N SER A 330 20.42 -12.20 -1.94
CA SER A 330 21.85 -11.84 -2.07
C SER A 330 22.75 -13.06 -2.31
N ILE A 331 22.27 -14.26 -2.00
CA ILE A 331 22.86 -15.57 -2.29
C ILE A 331 22.97 -15.85 -3.81
N ALA A 332 22.00 -15.45 -4.62
CA ALA A 332 22.06 -15.60 -6.08
C ALA A 332 23.15 -14.70 -6.69
N LEU A 333 23.27 -13.47 -6.20
CA LEU A 333 24.32 -12.53 -6.62
C LEU A 333 25.72 -12.95 -6.14
N PHE A 334 25.84 -13.42 -4.89
CA PHE A 334 27.09 -13.97 -4.36
C PHE A 334 27.50 -15.28 -5.06
N GLY A 335 26.54 -16.14 -5.40
CA GLY A 335 26.76 -17.38 -6.13
C GLY A 335 27.31 -17.14 -7.54
N LEU A 336 26.76 -16.15 -8.25
CA LEU A 336 27.27 -15.70 -9.55
C LEU A 336 28.66 -15.06 -9.43
N GLY A 337 28.90 -14.25 -8.39
CA GLY A 337 30.22 -13.66 -8.11
C GLY A 337 31.31 -14.70 -7.83
N LEU A 338 31.01 -15.71 -7.00
CA LEU A 338 31.93 -16.82 -6.70
C LEU A 338 32.19 -17.70 -7.92
N ALA A 339 31.17 -18.00 -8.72
CA ALA A 339 31.33 -18.74 -9.98
C ALA A 339 32.20 -17.98 -10.99
N GLY A 340 32.05 -16.66 -11.08
CA GLY A 340 32.87 -15.78 -11.92
C GLY A 340 34.35 -15.77 -11.48
N VAL A 341 34.63 -15.66 -10.18
CA VAL A 341 35.99 -15.70 -9.62
C VAL A 341 36.65 -17.07 -9.83
N VAL A 342 35.91 -18.17 -9.66
CA VAL A 342 36.41 -19.53 -9.91
C VAL A 342 36.67 -19.77 -11.41
N GLY A 343 35.82 -19.24 -12.29
CA GLY A 343 36.01 -19.28 -13.74
C GLY A 343 37.26 -18.52 -14.20
N LEU A 344 37.49 -17.32 -13.67
CA LEU A 344 38.67 -16.50 -13.96
C LEU A 344 39.97 -17.14 -13.44
N ARG A 345 39.93 -17.80 -12.27
CA ARG A 345 41.09 -18.53 -11.72
C ARG A 345 41.46 -19.77 -12.54
N ARG A 346 40.49 -20.40 -13.21
CA ARG A 346 40.71 -21.56 -14.09
C ARG A 346 41.24 -21.20 -15.47
N ARG A 347 41.03 -19.97 -15.96
CA ARG A 347 41.60 -19.47 -17.23
C ARG A 347 43.03 -18.94 -17.12
N ARG A 348 43.53 -18.70 -15.90
CA ARG A 348 44.89 -18.21 -15.63
C ARG A 348 45.90 -19.31 -15.24
N LYS A 349 45.58 -20.58 -15.50
CA LYS A 349 46.50 -21.72 -15.30
C LYS A 349 46.71 -22.49 -16.58
#